data_AF-A0A1F5KSP1-F1
#
_entry.id   AF-A0A1F5KSP1-F1
#
_cell.length_a   1.000
_cell.length_b   1.000
_cell.length_c   1.000
_cell.angle_alpha   90.00
_cell.angle_beta   90.00
_cell.angle_gamma   90.00
#
_symmetry.space_group_name_H-M   'P 1'
#
loop_
_entity.id
_entity.type
_entity.pdbx_description
1 polymer ?
#
loop_
_entity_poly.entity_id
_entity_poly.type
_entity_poly.pdbx_seq_one_letter_code
_entity_poly.pdbx_strand_id
1 'polypeptide(L)'
;MFDPSTSSGQGSVENIQAVLMTPSLLSEEQLIILENPDETFTDYTLYPIPYTLIFWFDHEVLNKKPIMEWVKKEQGELLFFPEAKEVSVFPFLDLLASGDKKAFLEMDKLKKANYDTQYFITMIFYLLRSLAVIPKNALPFVKQKLERQRKRFNLEKIENLYKDILKIDFKIKSGLMEKDQAEFLLINKFIF
;
A
#
# COMPACT_ATOMS: atom_id res chain seq x y z
N MET A 1 -8.43 19.94 20.83
CA MET A 1 -7.57 18.74 20.88
C MET A 1 -8.21 17.76 19.90
N PHE A 2 -7.64 17.63 18.71
CA PHE A 2 -8.11 16.69 17.68
C PHE A 2 -7.56 15.30 18.03
N ASP A 3 -8.45 14.33 18.16
CA ASP A 3 -8.10 12.91 18.35
C ASP A 3 -8.02 12.24 16.97
N PRO A 4 -6.84 11.82 16.50
CA PRO A 4 -6.66 11.23 15.18
C PRO A 4 -7.03 9.73 15.13
N SER A 5 -7.64 9.17 16.19
CA SER A 5 -7.94 7.73 16.27
C SER A 5 -9.26 7.29 15.61
N THR A 6 -10.13 8.20 15.15
CA THR A 6 -11.28 7.85 14.30
C THR A 6 -10.86 7.69 12.84
N SER A 7 -10.06 6.66 12.59
CA SER A 7 -9.69 6.18 11.26
C SER A 7 -10.64 5.08 10.80
N SER A 8 -11.85 5.49 10.43
CA SER A 8 -12.74 4.78 9.50
C SER A 8 -13.88 5.74 9.17
N GLY A 9 -13.66 6.56 8.14
CA GLY A 9 -14.56 7.60 7.68
C GLY A 9 -15.85 7.06 7.06
N GLN A 10 -16.69 6.41 7.85
CA GLN A 10 -18.13 6.48 7.62
C GLN A 10 -18.62 7.72 8.38
N GLY A 11 -18.35 8.89 7.81
CA GLY A 11 -19.02 10.09 8.26
C GLY A 11 -20.51 9.91 7.99
N SER A 12 -21.32 9.68 9.04
CA SER A 12 -22.78 9.68 8.86
C SER A 12 -23.18 10.99 8.19
N VAL A 13 -24.17 10.95 7.29
CA VAL A 13 -24.58 12.12 6.49
C VAL A 13 -24.98 13.31 7.38
N GLU A 14 -25.41 13.04 8.61
CA GLU A 14 -25.69 14.04 9.64
C GLU A 14 -24.45 14.87 10.01
N ASN A 15 -23.27 14.25 10.07
CA ASN A 15 -22.02 14.96 10.34
C ASN A 15 -21.63 15.86 9.18
N ILE A 16 -21.93 15.45 7.94
CA ILE A 16 -21.69 16.28 6.74
C ILE A 16 -22.60 17.51 6.78
N GLN A 17 -23.89 17.34 7.09
CA GLN A 17 -24.81 18.47 7.23
C GLN A 17 -24.37 19.44 8.34
N ALA A 18 -23.94 18.92 9.49
CA ALA A 18 -23.44 19.76 10.59
C ALA A 18 -22.21 20.59 10.19
N VAL A 19 -21.28 20.00 9.42
CA VAL A 19 -20.10 20.70 8.89
C VAL A 19 -20.50 21.77 7.89
N LEU A 20 -21.43 21.49 6.98
CA LEU A 20 -21.91 22.45 5.97
C LEU A 20 -22.68 23.63 6.59
N MET A 21 -23.38 23.41 7.71
CA MET A 21 -24.11 24.46 8.43
C MET A 21 -23.18 25.38 9.24
N THR A 22 -21.89 25.02 9.37
CA THR A 22 -20.92 25.86 10.08
C THR A 22 -20.40 26.94 9.11
N PRO A 23 -20.52 28.23 9.44
CA PRO A 23 -20.06 29.30 8.55
C PRO A 23 -18.55 29.17 8.29
N SER A 24 -18.18 29.12 7.00
CA SER A 24 -16.78 29.10 6.57
C SER A 24 -16.07 30.36 7.03
N LEU A 25 -14.92 30.21 7.68
CA LEU A 25 -14.09 31.34 8.11
C LEU A 25 -13.15 31.85 7.01
N LEU A 26 -12.99 31.10 5.91
CA LEU A 26 -11.86 31.29 4.97
C LEU A 26 -12.27 31.56 3.51
N SER A 27 -13.47 31.16 3.07
CA SER A 27 -13.94 31.36 1.68
C SER A 27 -15.46 31.26 1.55
N GLU A 28 -16.01 31.95 0.53
CA GLU A 28 -17.43 31.86 0.16
C GLU A 28 -17.78 30.52 -0.50
N GLU A 29 -16.78 29.83 -1.07
CA GLU A 29 -16.92 28.54 -1.75
C GLU A 29 -16.24 27.41 -0.94
N GLN A 30 -16.95 26.31 -0.71
CA GLN A 30 -16.46 25.13 0.02
C GLN A 30 -16.17 23.94 -0.90
N LEU A 31 -15.07 23.21 -0.65
CA LEU A 31 -14.79 21.94 -1.33
C LEU A 31 -15.29 20.78 -0.46
N ILE A 32 -16.16 19.94 -1.00
CA ILE A 32 -16.70 18.73 -0.35
C ILE A 32 -16.16 17.52 -1.10
N ILE A 33 -15.49 16.61 -0.39
CA ILE A 33 -15.00 15.36 -0.95
C ILE A 33 -15.74 14.21 -0.24
N LEU A 34 -16.44 13.38 -1.01
CA LEU A 34 -17.15 12.21 -0.51
C LEU A 34 -16.44 10.95 -0.96
N GLU A 35 -15.83 10.24 -0.01
CA GLU A 35 -15.13 8.98 -0.24
C GLU A 35 -16.10 7.80 -0.15
N ASN A 36 -16.22 7.04 -1.24
CA ASN A 36 -17.04 5.84 -1.38
C ASN A 36 -18.46 5.96 -0.79
N PRO A 37 -19.26 7.00 -1.11
CA PRO A 37 -20.59 7.12 -0.57
C PRO A 37 -21.48 5.96 -1.03
N ASP A 38 -22.38 5.54 -0.14
CA ASP A 38 -23.40 4.57 -0.46
C ASP A 38 -24.50 5.18 -1.34
N GLU A 39 -25.44 4.34 -1.80
CA GLU A 39 -26.53 4.78 -2.68
C GLU A 39 -27.57 5.65 -1.96
N THR A 40 -27.60 5.64 -0.62
CA THR A 40 -28.57 6.40 0.16
C THR A 40 -28.25 7.90 0.22
N PHE A 41 -27.02 8.28 -0.14
CA PHE A 41 -26.61 9.68 -0.21
C PHE A 41 -27.46 10.53 -1.17
N THR A 42 -28.07 9.92 -2.19
CA THR A 42 -28.90 10.64 -3.18
C THR A 42 -30.19 11.22 -2.59
N ASP A 43 -30.62 10.74 -1.42
CA ASP A 43 -31.85 11.20 -0.76
C ASP A 43 -31.67 12.54 -0.03
N TYR A 44 -30.43 13.02 0.07
CA TYR A 44 -30.09 14.24 0.78
C TYR A 44 -30.02 15.44 -0.17
N THR A 45 -30.64 16.54 0.26
CA THR A 45 -30.52 17.83 -0.41
C THR A 45 -29.43 18.63 0.28
N LEU A 46 -28.40 19.02 -0.47
CA LEU A 46 -27.38 19.93 0.05
C LEU A 46 -27.98 21.34 0.18
N TYR A 47 -27.62 22.03 1.26
CA TYR A 47 -28.04 23.42 1.45
C TYR A 47 -27.47 24.31 0.34
N PRO A 48 -28.15 25.42 -0.03
CA PRO A 48 -27.75 26.32 -1.12
C PRO A 48 -26.57 27.20 -0.69
N ILE A 49 -25.42 26.58 -0.44
CA ILE A 49 -24.13 27.21 -0.18
C ILE A 49 -23.29 27.03 -1.45
N PRO A 50 -22.43 27.98 -1.84
CA PRO A 50 -21.51 27.74 -2.95
C PRO A 50 -20.54 26.63 -2.59
N TYR A 51 -20.55 25.52 -3.34
CA TYR A 51 -19.62 24.42 -3.13
C TYR A 51 -19.16 23.79 -4.44
N THR A 52 -17.95 23.23 -4.41
CA THR A 52 -17.47 22.24 -5.37
C THR A 52 -17.57 20.87 -4.71
N LEU A 53 -18.24 19.92 -5.34
CA LEU A 53 -18.44 18.57 -4.82
C LEU A 53 -17.71 17.54 -5.68
N ILE A 54 -16.86 16.75 -5.03
CA ILE A 54 -16.09 15.66 -5.63
C ILE A 54 -16.55 14.35 -5.01
N PHE A 55 -16.97 13.42 -5.87
CA PHE A 55 -17.15 12.02 -5.49
C PHE A 55 -15.87 11.26 -5.75
N TRP A 56 -15.30 10.67 -4.71
CA TRP A 56 -14.10 9.84 -4.77
C TRP A 56 -14.51 8.38 -4.62
N PHE A 57 -14.25 7.57 -5.65
CA PHE A 57 -14.37 6.11 -5.58
C PHE A 57 -13.02 5.43 -5.79
N ASP A 58 -12.73 4.40 -4.99
CA ASP A 58 -11.57 3.52 -5.14
C ASP A 58 -11.80 2.40 -6.18
N HIS A 59 -13.03 2.27 -6.68
CA HIS A 59 -13.46 1.24 -7.63
C HIS A 59 -14.28 1.83 -8.78
N GLU A 60 -14.36 1.08 -9.88
CA GLU A 60 -15.09 1.51 -11.07
C GLU A 60 -16.61 1.49 -10.81
N VAL A 61 -17.25 2.64 -10.91
CA VAL A 61 -18.69 2.81 -10.66
C VAL A 61 -19.48 2.69 -11.97
N LEU A 62 -19.35 1.56 -12.66
CA LEU A 62 -20.00 1.37 -13.97
C LEU A 62 -21.53 1.24 -13.91
N ASN A 63 -22.12 0.96 -12.73
CA ASN A 63 -23.53 0.56 -12.62
C ASN A 63 -24.39 1.37 -11.64
N LYS A 64 -23.86 2.40 -10.96
CA LYS A 64 -24.66 3.22 -10.02
C LYS A 64 -25.35 4.38 -10.74
N LYS A 65 -26.43 4.07 -11.47
CA LYS A 65 -27.30 5.08 -12.11
C LYS A 65 -27.75 6.22 -11.17
N PRO A 66 -28.13 5.96 -9.89
CA PRO A 66 -28.63 7.01 -9.00
C PRO A 66 -27.59 8.09 -8.72
N ILE A 67 -26.34 7.71 -8.46
CA ILE A 67 -25.25 8.66 -8.18
C ILE A 67 -24.92 9.46 -9.44
N MET A 68 -24.87 8.81 -10.61
CA MET A 68 -24.61 9.48 -11.88
C MET A 68 -25.70 10.52 -12.24
N GLU A 69 -26.96 10.20 -11.98
CA GLU A 69 -28.10 11.12 -12.19
C GLU A 69 -28.06 12.28 -11.21
N TRP A 70 -27.72 12.01 -9.95
CA TRP A 70 -27.62 13.03 -8.91
C TRP A 70 -26.45 13.99 -9.17
N VAL A 71 -25.26 13.48 -9.54
CA VAL A 71 -24.09 14.30 -9.91
C VAL A 71 -24.43 15.26 -11.06
N LYS A 72 -25.16 14.78 -12.07
CA LYS A 72 -25.63 15.63 -13.19
C LYS A 72 -26.62 16.70 -12.73
N LYS A 73 -27.50 16.37 -11.79
CA LYS A 73 -28.50 17.31 -11.24
C LYS A 73 -27.84 18.44 -10.45
N GLU A 74 -26.84 18.12 -9.63
CA GLU A 74 -26.12 19.06 -8.76
C GLU A 74 -24.86 19.66 -9.41
N GLN A 75 -24.65 19.44 -10.71
CA GLN A 75 -23.48 19.93 -11.47
C GLN A 75 -22.11 19.51 -10.88
N GLY A 76 -22.05 18.36 -10.19
CA GLY A 76 -20.82 17.84 -9.61
C GLY A 76 -19.88 17.20 -10.63
N GLU A 77 -18.62 17.00 -10.22
CA GLU A 77 -17.62 16.28 -11.02
C GLU A 77 -17.38 14.89 -10.43
N LEU A 78 -17.39 13.87 -11.29
CA LEU A 78 -17.05 12.50 -10.92
C LEU A 78 -15.62 12.20 -11.38
N LEU A 79 -14.73 11.97 -10.42
CA LEU A 79 -13.34 11.62 -10.69
C LEU A 79 -13.10 10.16 -10.32
N PHE A 80 -12.55 9.40 -11.26
CA PHE A 80 -12.13 8.02 -11.03
C PHE A 80 -10.61 7.97 -10.86
N PHE A 81 -10.19 7.55 -9.67
CA PHE A 81 -8.79 7.32 -9.35
C PHE A 81 -8.60 5.82 -9.14
N PRO A 82 -8.27 5.05 -10.19
CA PRO A 82 -7.99 3.64 -9.99
C PRO A 82 -6.83 3.53 -9.00
N GLU A 83 -7.02 2.79 -7.92
CA GLU A 83 -5.91 2.43 -7.05
C GLU A 83 -4.83 1.81 -7.93
N ALA A 84 -3.64 2.42 -7.93
CA ALA A 84 -2.52 1.87 -8.68
C ALA A 84 -2.34 0.44 -8.21
N LYS A 85 -2.47 -0.54 -9.12
CA LYS A 85 -2.35 -1.98 -8.79
C LYS A 85 -1.07 -2.16 -7.99
N GLU A 86 -1.22 -2.42 -6.68
CA GLU A 86 -0.06 -2.57 -5.80
C GLU A 86 0.79 -3.72 -6.33
N VAL A 87 2.02 -3.41 -6.71
CA VAL A 87 2.95 -4.43 -7.20
C VAL A 87 3.43 -5.22 -5.98
N SER A 88 2.95 -6.45 -5.88
CA SER A 88 3.30 -7.32 -4.75
C SER A 88 4.79 -7.65 -4.71
N VAL A 89 5.40 -7.58 -3.52
CA VAL A 89 6.80 -7.98 -3.29
C VAL A 89 6.99 -9.49 -3.15
N PHE A 90 5.93 -10.26 -2.93
CA PHE A 90 6.03 -11.71 -2.67
C PHE A 90 6.64 -12.51 -3.84
N PRO A 91 6.34 -12.22 -5.13
CA PRO A 91 7.04 -12.86 -6.25
C PRO A 91 8.56 -12.67 -6.21
N PHE A 92 9.03 -11.47 -5.82
CA PHE A 92 10.46 -11.21 -5.64
C PHE A 92 11.04 -12.07 -4.51
N LEU A 93 10.40 -12.12 -3.34
CA LEU A 93 10.85 -12.93 -2.21
C LEU A 93 10.87 -14.43 -2.52
N ASP A 94 9.95 -14.90 -3.36
CA ASP A 94 9.87 -16.31 -3.76
C ASP A 94 11.01 -16.71 -4.69
N LEU A 95 11.33 -15.85 -5.66
CA LEU A 95 12.48 -16.03 -6.53
C LEU A 95 13.77 -15.93 -5.73
N LEU A 96 13.84 -15.02 -4.76
CA LEU A 96 15.00 -14.85 -3.89
C LEU A 96 15.23 -16.10 -3.01
N ALA A 97 14.19 -16.61 -2.35
CA ALA A 97 14.26 -17.83 -1.56
C ALA A 97 14.57 -19.07 -2.43
N SER A 98 14.15 -19.08 -3.69
CA SER A 98 14.53 -20.11 -4.65
C SER A 98 15.86 -19.85 -5.36
N GLY A 99 16.62 -18.81 -4.98
CA GLY A 99 17.90 -18.45 -5.59
C GLY A 99 17.82 -18.35 -7.12
N ASP A 100 16.67 -17.95 -7.65
CA ASP A 100 16.44 -17.77 -9.08
C ASP A 100 16.92 -16.37 -9.49
N LYS A 101 17.72 -16.31 -10.56
CA LYS A 101 18.23 -15.06 -11.14
C LYS A 101 17.11 -14.15 -11.63
N LYS A 102 15.90 -14.67 -11.87
CA LYS A 102 14.72 -13.84 -12.17
C LYS A 102 14.37 -12.86 -11.04
N ALA A 103 14.89 -13.05 -9.82
CA ALA A 103 14.76 -12.08 -8.73
C ALA A 103 15.26 -10.67 -9.14
N PHE A 104 16.27 -10.57 -10.02
CA PHE A 104 16.72 -9.27 -10.55
C PHE A 104 15.63 -8.56 -11.35
N LEU A 105 14.87 -9.30 -12.17
CA LEU A 105 13.80 -8.75 -12.99
C LEU A 105 12.60 -8.31 -12.14
N GLU A 106 12.24 -9.08 -11.11
CA GLU A 106 11.15 -8.67 -10.20
C GLU A 106 11.55 -7.47 -9.34
N MET A 107 12.80 -7.37 -8.91
CA MET A 107 13.30 -6.17 -8.22
C MET A 107 13.24 -4.93 -9.12
N ASP A 108 13.62 -5.04 -10.40
CA ASP A 108 13.51 -3.94 -11.36
C ASP A 108 12.06 -3.47 -11.57
N LYS A 109 11.10 -4.40 -11.61
CA LYS A 109 9.67 -4.06 -11.64
C LYS A 109 9.23 -3.28 -10.40
N LEU A 110 9.69 -3.69 -9.22
CA LEU A 110 9.38 -3.00 -7.97
C LEU A 110 10.04 -1.62 -7.92
N LYS A 111 11.27 -1.46 -8.41
CA LYS A 111 11.91 -0.13 -8.54
C LYS A 111 11.11 0.81 -9.44
N LYS A 112 10.58 0.30 -10.57
CA LYS A 112 9.68 1.06 -11.47
C LYS A 112 8.36 1.45 -10.81
N ALA A 113 7.94 0.72 -9.78
CA ALA A 113 6.81 1.06 -8.92
C ALA A 113 7.21 1.96 -7.73
N ASN A 114 8.40 2.58 -7.77
CA ASN A 114 8.93 3.48 -6.75
C ASN A 114 9.20 2.86 -5.37
N TYR A 115 9.35 1.53 -5.27
CA TYR A 115 9.88 0.91 -4.06
C TYR A 115 11.38 1.18 -3.93
N ASP A 116 11.82 1.54 -2.74
CA ASP A 116 13.22 1.89 -2.46
C ASP A 116 14.05 0.71 -1.93
N THR A 117 15.36 0.91 -1.86
CA THR A 117 16.30 -0.11 -1.37
C THR A 117 16.02 -0.50 0.09
N GLN A 118 15.55 0.44 0.93
CA GLN A 118 15.22 0.18 2.33
C GLN A 118 14.03 -0.77 2.46
N TYR A 119 13.03 -0.63 1.59
CA TYR A 119 11.91 -1.54 1.48
C TYR A 119 12.37 -2.96 1.15
N PHE A 120 13.26 -3.14 0.16
CA PHE A 120 13.81 -4.46 -0.17
C PHE A 120 14.53 -5.10 1.01
N ILE A 121 15.40 -4.35 1.70
CA ILE A 121 16.09 -4.83 2.90
C ILE A 121 15.10 -5.29 3.97
N THR A 122 14.05 -4.49 4.22
CA THR A 122 13.01 -4.80 5.20
C THR A 122 12.25 -6.09 4.84
N MET A 123 11.89 -6.25 3.57
CA MET A 123 11.19 -7.44 3.07
C MET A 123 12.09 -8.69 3.07
N ILE A 124 13.40 -8.54 2.83
CA ILE A 124 14.37 -9.61 2.97
C ILE A 124 14.50 -10.05 4.44
N PHE A 125 14.54 -9.12 5.39
CA PHE A 125 14.53 -9.48 6.81
C PHE A 125 13.24 -10.19 7.22
N TYR A 126 12.09 -9.78 6.68
CA TYR A 126 10.82 -10.48 6.86
C TYR A 126 10.90 -11.93 6.36
N LEU A 127 11.46 -12.15 5.17
CA LEU A 127 11.66 -13.49 4.62
C LEU A 127 12.57 -14.33 5.53
N LEU A 128 13.74 -13.81 5.91
CA LEU A 128 14.69 -14.53 6.78
C LEU A 128 14.06 -14.89 8.13
N ARG A 129 13.28 -13.99 8.74
CA ARG A 129 12.57 -14.26 9.99
C ARG A 129 11.55 -15.39 9.82
N SER A 130 10.83 -15.40 8.71
CA SER A 130 9.82 -16.42 8.39
C SER A 130 10.45 -17.78 8.05
N LEU A 131 11.66 -17.79 7.48
CA LEU A 131 12.46 -19.01 7.27
C LEU A 131 13.05 -19.53 8.59
N ALA A 132 13.39 -18.67 9.54
CA ALA A 132 13.86 -19.07 10.86
C ALA A 132 12.71 -19.64 11.72
N VAL A 133 11.57 -18.94 11.77
CA VAL A 133 10.41 -19.26 12.60
C VAL A 133 9.13 -19.15 11.77
N ILE A 134 8.47 -20.28 11.57
CA ILE A 134 7.17 -20.32 10.87
C ILE A 134 6.10 -19.67 11.76
N PRO A 135 5.35 -18.66 11.27
CA PRO A 135 4.31 -18.03 12.08
C PRO A 135 3.19 -19.03 12.43
N LYS A 136 2.81 -19.08 13.71
CA LYS A 136 1.77 -20.01 14.21
C LYS A 136 0.43 -19.82 13.48
N ASN A 137 0.09 -18.56 13.21
CA ASN A 137 -1.17 -18.14 12.58
C ASN A 137 -1.09 -18.04 11.05
N ALA A 138 0.01 -18.49 10.42
CA ALA A 138 0.11 -18.49 8.97
C ALA A 138 -0.89 -19.47 8.35
N LEU A 139 -1.47 -19.08 7.20
CA LEU A 139 -2.34 -19.92 6.40
C LEU A 139 -1.61 -21.20 5.96
N PRO A 140 -2.31 -22.35 5.78
CA PRO A 140 -1.67 -23.63 5.47
C PRO A 140 -0.74 -23.59 4.24
N PHE A 141 -1.12 -22.85 3.20
CA PHE A 141 -0.30 -22.72 1.99
C PHE A 141 1.02 -21.97 2.26
N VAL A 142 1.02 -20.96 3.15
CA VAL A 142 2.23 -20.21 3.53
C VAL A 142 3.17 -21.12 4.32
N LYS A 143 2.63 -21.93 5.24
CA LYS A 143 3.42 -22.91 6.01
C LYS A 143 4.10 -23.91 5.09
N GLN A 144 3.34 -24.53 4.18
CA GLN A 144 3.87 -25.50 3.23
C GLN A 144 4.96 -24.87 2.32
N LYS A 145 4.75 -23.63 1.89
CA LYS A 145 5.72 -22.89 1.09
C LYS A 145 7.01 -22.61 1.85
N LEU A 146 6.92 -22.13 3.09
CA LEU A 146 8.08 -21.90 3.95
C LEU A 146 8.83 -23.20 4.24
N GLU A 147 8.13 -24.31 4.49
CA GLU A 147 8.75 -25.62 4.66
C GLU A 147 9.56 -26.06 3.43
N ARG A 148 9.04 -25.83 2.22
CA ARG A 148 9.79 -26.11 0.98
C ARG A 148 11.03 -25.24 0.86
N GLN A 149 10.91 -23.94 1.15
CA GLN A 149 12.04 -23.00 1.07
C GLN A 149 13.12 -23.35 2.11
N ARG A 150 12.75 -23.70 3.35
CA ARG A 150 13.68 -24.08 4.43
C ARG A 150 14.60 -25.25 4.09
N LYS A 151 14.21 -26.14 3.17
CA LYS A 151 15.11 -27.21 2.68
C LYS A 151 16.43 -26.69 2.12
N ARG A 152 16.50 -25.41 1.71
CA ARG A 152 17.70 -24.75 1.19
C ARG A 152 18.40 -23.83 2.18
N PHE A 153 17.79 -23.58 3.34
CA PHE A 153 18.28 -22.65 4.34
C PHE A 153 18.37 -23.36 5.69
N ASN A 154 19.55 -23.88 6.00
CA ASN A 154 19.85 -24.27 7.38
C ASN A 154 19.99 -23.01 8.25
N LEU A 155 19.92 -23.19 9.57
CA LEU A 155 19.91 -22.07 10.52
C LEU A 155 21.18 -21.21 10.40
N GLU A 156 22.34 -21.84 10.23
CA GLU A 156 23.62 -21.17 10.05
C GLU A 156 23.63 -20.27 8.80
N LYS A 157 23.09 -20.75 7.66
CA LYS A 157 22.96 -19.96 6.45
C LYS A 157 22.03 -18.76 6.66
N ILE A 158 20.92 -18.94 7.37
CA ILE A 158 20.01 -17.83 7.71
C ILE A 158 20.73 -16.79 8.55
N GLU A 159 21.48 -17.21 9.57
CA GLU A 159 22.25 -16.32 10.44
C GLU A 159 23.32 -15.53 9.66
N ASN A 160 24.06 -16.21 8.78
CA ASN A 160 25.08 -15.59 7.94
C ASN A 160 24.47 -14.58 6.96
N LEU A 161 23.35 -14.94 6.31
CA LEU A 161 22.59 -14.01 5.47
C LEU A 161 22.16 -12.80 6.29
N TYR A 162 21.58 -13.00 7.47
CA TYR A 162 21.13 -11.90 8.32
C TYR A 162 22.26 -10.92 8.66
N LYS A 163 23.44 -11.43 9.03
CA LYS A 163 24.64 -10.62 9.30
C LYS A 163 25.11 -9.86 8.06
N ASP A 164 25.09 -10.49 6.90
CA ASP A 164 25.52 -9.87 5.65
C ASP A 164 24.56 -8.77 5.19
N ILE A 165 23.24 -8.98 5.30
CA ILE A 165 22.24 -7.96 4.98
C ILE A 165 22.35 -6.78 5.95
N LEU A 166 22.60 -7.02 7.25
CA LEU A 166 22.87 -5.93 8.21
C LEU A 166 24.12 -5.12 7.83
N LYS A 167 25.20 -5.77 7.39
CA LYS A 167 26.40 -5.07 6.92
C LYS A 167 26.11 -4.22 5.68
N ILE A 168 25.30 -4.72 4.75
CA ILE A 168 24.88 -3.97 3.56
C ILE A 168 24.05 -2.75 3.98
N ASP A 169 23.03 -2.92 4.82
CA ASP A 169 22.18 -1.84 5.34
C ASP A 169 23.02 -0.75 6.04
N PHE A 170 23.97 -1.15 6.90
CA PHE A 170 24.91 -0.24 7.53
C PHE A 170 25.74 0.55 6.51
N LYS A 171 26.33 -0.13 5.51
CA LYS A 171 27.16 0.54 4.50
C LYS A 171 26.36 1.53 3.65
N ILE A 172 25.12 1.21 3.29
CA ILE A 172 24.24 2.16 2.59
C ILE A 172 23.99 3.39 3.47
N LYS A 173 23.58 3.19 4.72
CA LYS A 173 23.24 4.28 5.65
C LYS A 173 24.43 5.16 6.00
N SER A 174 25.65 4.61 5.97
CA SER A 174 26.89 5.36 6.16
C SER A 174 27.45 5.98 4.88
N GLY A 175 26.80 5.82 3.72
CA GLY A 175 27.30 6.32 2.43
C GLY A 175 28.55 5.61 1.93
N LEU A 176 28.85 4.41 2.44
CA LEU A 176 30.00 3.58 2.06
C LEU A 176 29.70 2.64 0.89
N MET A 177 28.48 2.65 0.37
CA MET A 177 28.02 1.78 -0.71
C MET A 177 26.88 2.43 -1.48
N GLU A 178 27.00 2.44 -2.81
CA GLU A 178 25.95 2.92 -3.71
C GLU A 178 24.74 1.99 -3.72
N LYS A 179 23.54 2.54 -3.94
CA LYS A 179 22.28 1.79 -3.89
C LYS A 179 22.24 0.64 -4.89
N ASP A 180 22.62 0.88 -6.15
CA ASP A 180 22.60 -0.16 -7.19
C ASP A 180 23.59 -1.30 -6.87
N GLN A 181 24.75 -0.97 -6.28
CA GLN A 181 25.70 -1.99 -5.82
C GLN A 181 25.12 -2.81 -4.67
N ALA A 182 24.47 -2.17 -3.71
CA ALA A 182 23.83 -2.85 -2.60
C ALA A 182 22.73 -3.79 -3.09
N GLU A 183 21.83 -3.33 -3.95
CA GLU A 183 20.76 -4.12 -4.56
C GLU A 183 21.29 -5.36 -5.29
N PHE A 184 22.36 -5.20 -6.07
CA PHE A 184 23.05 -6.32 -6.70
C PHE A 184 23.57 -7.34 -5.67
N LEU A 185 24.17 -6.87 -4.57
CA LEU A 185 24.66 -7.74 -3.51
C LEU A 185 23.53 -8.43 -2.75
N LEU A 186 22.41 -7.74 -2.47
CA LEU A 186 21.26 -8.30 -1.78
C LEU A 186 20.75 -9.57 -2.48
N ILE A 187 20.64 -9.56 -3.81
CA ILE A 187 20.20 -10.73 -4.58
C ILE A 187 21.28 -11.80 -4.63
N ASN A 188 22.53 -11.43 -4.93
CA ASN A 188 23.60 -12.41 -5.10
C ASN A 188 23.90 -13.22 -3.83
N LYS A 189 23.68 -12.66 -2.64
CA LYS A 189 23.82 -13.38 -1.37
C LYS A 189 22.93 -14.61 -1.26
N PHE A 190 21.80 -14.65 -1.99
CA PHE A 190 20.90 -15.80 -1.99
C PHE A 190 21.21 -16.83 -3.08
N ILE A 191 21.83 -16.38 -4.18
CA ILE A 191 22.12 -17.20 -5.36
C ILE A 191 23.43 -17.98 -5.20
N PHE A 192 24.45 -17.34 -4.62
CA PHE A 192 25.79 -17.89 -4.41
C PHE A 192 26.06 -18.09 -2.93
#